data_AF-A0A0C3NF48-F1
#
_entry.id   AF-A0A0C3NF48-F1
#
_cell.length_a   1.000
_cell.length_b   1.000
_cell.length_c   1.000
_cell.angle_alpha   90.00
_cell.angle_beta   90.00
_cell.angle_gamma   90.00
#
_symmetry.space_group_name_H-M   'P 1'
#
loop_
_entity.id
_entity.type
_entity.pdbx_description
1 polymer ?
#
loop_
_entity_poly.entity_id
_entity_poly.type
_entity_poly.pdbx_seq_one_letter_code
_entity_poly.pdbx_strand_id
1 'polypeptide(L)'
;MQDLGELIELHREALGLRPSGHPHRSSVLRNLAQRLSDRYKNRGAIDDLTEAITLGRAALDLCPPGHRDRDTSLHNLARDLGMRFRKQAAMQDLDEAIKLNQAALELGPSGHPHRSSSLRNLALCLSDKYEKQGVITDLEEAIRLGRAALELRPPVHSDRDESLINLARNLRMRFQKESG
;
A
#
# COMPACT_ATOMS: atom_id res chain seq x y z
N MET A 1 4.89 -8.00 -22.00
CA MET A 1 3.41 -7.93 -21.78
C MET A 1 2.78 -9.32 -21.78
N GLN A 2 3.16 -10.18 -22.73
CA GLN A 2 2.85 -11.60 -22.72
C GLN A 2 3.41 -12.29 -21.45
N ASP A 3 4.64 -11.97 -21.07
CA ASP A 3 5.31 -12.54 -19.88
C ASP A 3 4.58 -12.26 -18.57
N LEU A 4 3.87 -11.11 -18.42
CA LEU A 4 3.11 -10.80 -17.21
C LEU A 4 1.82 -11.64 -17.12
N GLY A 5 1.19 -11.92 -18.27
CA GLY A 5 0.03 -12.81 -18.33
C GLY A 5 0.42 -14.25 -17.99
N GLU A 6 1.49 -14.73 -18.62
CA GLU A 6 2.07 -16.06 -18.33
C GLU A 6 2.47 -16.19 -16.86
N LEU A 7 3.12 -15.17 -16.29
CA LEU A 7 3.51 -15.16 -14.88
C LEU A 7 2.30 -15.29 -13.94
N ILE A 8 1.17 -14.66 -14.27
CA ILE A 8 -0.06 -14.77 -13.47
C ILE A 8 -0.62 -16.19 -13.52
N GLU A 9 -0.67 -16.80 -14.70
CA GLU A 9 -1.15 -18.18 -14.85
C GLU A 9 -0.25 -19.19 -14.13
N LEU A 10 1.08 -19.03 -14.21
CA LEU A 10 2.02 -19.87 -13.45
C LEU A 10 1.82 -19.76 -11.93
N HIS A 11 1.52 -18.55 -11.42
CA HIS A 11 1.22 -18.37 -10.00
C HIS A 11 -0.14 -18.96 -9.61
N ARG A 12 -1.14 -18.96 -10.50
CA ARG A 12 -2.44 -19.62 -10.28
C ARG A 12 -2.28 -21.14 -10.21
N GLU A 13 -1.51 -21.72 -11.12
CA GLU A 13 -1.19 -23.15 -11.08
C GLU A 13 -0.45 -23.52 -9.79
N ALA A 14 0.60 -22.76 -9.44
CA ALA A 14 1.34 -22.95 -8.20
C ALA A 14 0.45 -22.81 -6.95
N LEU A 15 -0.58 -21.97 -6.98
CA LEU A 15 -1.56 -21.83 -5.90
C LEU A 15 -2.47 -23.06 -5.79
N GLY A 16 -2.87 -23.63 -6.93
CA GLY A 16 -3.65 -24.87 -6.99
C GLY A 16 -2.90 -26.07 -6.41
N LEU A 17 -1.57 -26.09 -6.53
CA LEU A 17 -0.71 -27.15 -5.98
C LEU A 17 -0.41 -27.00 -4.48
N ARG A 18 -0.81 -25.90 -3.83
CA ARG A 18 -0.47 -25.60 -2.42
C ARG A 18 -1.73 -25.51 -1.57
N PRO A 19 -2.24 -26.60 -0.99
CA PRO A 19 -3.49 -26.57 -0.20
C PRO A 19 -3.39 -25.68 1.04
N SER A 20 -4.54 -25.41 1.66
CA SER A 20 -4.62 -24.69 2.95
C SER A 20 -3.71 -25.35 3.99
N GLY A 21 -2.85 -24.55 4.64
CA GLY A 21 -1.84 -25.03 5.59
C GLY A 21 -0.44 -25.28 4.98
N HIS A 22 -0.28 -25.24 3.66
CA HIS A 22 1.05 -25.38 3.05
C HIS A 22 1.96 -24.19 3.42
N PRO A 23 3.21 -24.41 3.90
CA PRO A 23 4.09 -23.36 4.42
C PRO A 23 4.36 -22.19 3.47
N HIS A 24 4.35 -22.48 2.16
CA HIS A 24 4.60 -21.48 1.12
C HIS A 24 3.33 -20.99 0.41
N ARG A 25 2.13 -21.22 0.98
CA ARG A 25 0.88 -20.73 0.38
C ARG A 25 0.77 -19.21 0.47
N SER A 26 1.13 -18.63 1.62
CA SER A 26 1.11 -17.17 1.84
C SER A 26 1.97 -16.41 0.83
N SER A 27 3.17 -16.91 0.52
CA SER A 27 4.08 -16.27 -0.43
C SER A 27 3.55 -16.30 -1.86
N VAL A 28 2.91 -17.39 -2.30
CA VAL A 28 2.30 -17.45 -3.65
C VAL A 28 1.09 -16.53 -3.74
N LEU A 29 0.22 -16.51 -2.73
CA LEU A 29 -0.91 -15.58 -2.67
C LEU A 29 -0.45 -14.12 -2.79
N ARG A 30 0.55 -13.75 -2.00
CA ARG A 30 1.14 -12.41 -2.02
C ARG A 30 1.76 -12.06 -3.38
N ASN A 31 2.49 -12.99 -3.98
CA ASN A 31 3.13 -12.76 -5.28
C ASN A 31 2.09 -12.62 -6.39
N LEU A 32 1.07 -13.48 -6.41
CA LEU A 32 -0.03 -13.38 -7.37
C LEU A 32 -0.76 -12.04 -7.22
N ALA A 33 -1.09 -11.64 -5.99
CA ALA A 33 -1.69 -10.34 -5.69
C ALA A 33 -0.84 -9.18 -6.25
N GLN A 34 0.48 -9.23 -6.04
CA GLN A 34 1.39 -8.22 -6.57
C GLN A 34 1.34 -8.13 -8.11
N ARG A 35 1.32 -9.27 -8.81
CA ARG A 35 1.28 -9.29 -10.29
C ARG A 35 -0.04 -8.79 -10.85
N LEU A 36 -1.14 -9.09 -10.18
CA LEU A 36 -2.44 -8.53 -10.53
C LEU A 36 -2.48 -7.01 -10.30
N SER A 37 -1.92 -6.52 -9.18
CA SER A 37 -1.74 -5.07 -8.96
C SER A 37 -0.86 -4.42 -10.04
N ASP A 38 0.24 -5.07 -10.45
CA ASP A 38 1.12 -4.57 -11.51
C ASP A 38 0.37 -4.51 -12.85
N ARG A 39 -0.42 -5.55 -13.18
CA ARG A 39 -1.25 -5.57 -14.38
C ARG A 39 -2.34 -4.49 -14.35
N TYR A 40 -2.94 -4.27 -13.18
CA TYR A 40 -3.88 -3.18 -12.95
C TYR A 40 -3.25 -1.81 -13.24
N LYS A 41 -2.05 -1.52 -12.71
CA LYS A 41 -1.35 -0.25 -12.97
C LYS A 41 -1.10 -0.02 -14.46
N ASN A 42 -0.85 -1.10 -15.21
CA ASN A 42 -0.58 -1.03 -16.64
C ASN A 42 -1.84 -0.93 -17.52
N ARG A 43 -2.96 -1.54 -17.10
CA ARG A 43 -4.15 -1.71 -17.95
C ARG A 43 -5.42 -1.04 -17.42
N GLY A 44 -5.47 -0.71 -16.14
CA GLY A 44 -6.62 -0.14 -15.46
C GLY A 44 -7.78 -1.12 -15.21
N ALA A 45 -7.58 -2.43 -15.41
CA ALA A 45 -8.62 -3.44 -15.22
C ALA A 45 -8.94 -3.66 -13.74
N ILE A 46 -10.03 -3.05 -13.25
CA ILE A 46 -10.38 -3.02 -11.83
C ILE A 46 -10.59 -4.41 -11.19
N ASP A 47 -10.95 -5.40 -12.00
CA ASP A 47 -11.10 -6.79 -11.57
C ASP A 47 -9.75 -7.36 -11.08
N ASP A 48 -8.64 -7.01 -11.73
CA ASP A 48 -7.31 -7.41 -11.29
C ASP A 48 -6.99 -6.85 -9.90
N LEU A 49 -7.34 -5.59 -9.65
CA LEU A 49 -7.11 -4.97 -8.35
C LEU A 49 -8.00 -5.58 -7.27
N THR A 50 -9.23 -5.96 -7.63
CA THR A 50 -10.17 -6.61 -6.71
C THR A 50 -9.71 -8.03 -6.35
N GLU A 51 -9.21 -8.78 -7.33
CA GLU A 51 -8.58 -10.08 -7.10
C GLU A 51 -7.31 -9.93 -6.25
N ALA A 52 -6.46 -8.94 -6.54
CA ALA A 52 -5.25 -8.65 -5.76
C ALA A 52 -5.55 -8.39 -4.29
N ILE A 53 -6.56 -7.58 -3.98
CA ILE A 53 -6.98 -7.29 -2.60
C ILE A 53 -7.49 -8.56 -1.90
N THR A 54 -8.28 -9.37 -2.60
CA THR A 54 -8.80 -10.64 -2.06
C THR A 54 -7.67 -11.61 -1.71
N LEU A 55 -6.70 -11.78 -2.60
CA LEU A 55 -5.53 -12.62 -2.39
C LEU A 55 -4.59 -12.04 -1.32
N GLY A 56 -4.46 -10.71 -1.24
CA GLY A 56 -3.67 -10.01 -0.24
C GLY A 56 -4.22 -10.23 1.18
N ARG A 57 -5.55 -10.20 1.36
CA ARG A 57 -6.20 -10.56 2.63
C ARG A 57 -5.92 -12.01 2.99
N ALA A 58 -6.12 -12.94 2.06
CA ALA A 58 -5.83 -14.36 2.28
C ALA A 58 -4.34 -14.62 2.62
N ALA A 59 -3.40 -13.87 2.02
CA ALA A 59 -1.98 -13.97 2.35
C ALA A 59 -1.69 -13.47 3.77
N LEU A 60 -2.30 -12.34 4.17
CA LEU A 60 -2.15 -11.74 5.49
C LEU A 60 -2.73 -12.63 6.60
N ASP A 61 -3.86 -13.28 6.35
CA ASP A 61 -4.48 -14.23 7.29
C ASP A 61 -3.55 -15.42 7.62
N LEU A 62 -2.70 -15.81 6.67
CA LEU A 62 -1.70 -16.86 6.84
C LEU A 62 -0.39 -16.37 7.48
N CYS A 63 -0.26 -15.07 7.77
CA CYS A 63 0.95 -14.46 8.34
C CYS A 63 0.64 -13.87 9.73
N PRO A 64 0.61 -14.68 10.80
CA PRO A 64 0.31 -14.19 12.16
C PRO A 64 1.36 -13.18 12.67
N PRO A 65 1.09 -12.44 13.76
CA PRO A 65 2.08 -11.56 14.39
C PRO A 65 3.42 -12.28 14.61
N GLY A 66 4.53 -11.63 14.25
CA GLY A 66 5.88 -12.23 14.28
C GLY A 66 6.27 -13.02 13.03
N HIS A 67 5.36 -13.27 12.08
CA HIS A 67 5.69 -13.92 10.81
C HIS A 67 6.55 -13.00 9.93
N ARG A 68 7.62 -13.54 9.36
CA ARG A 68 8.64 -12.82 8.55
C ARG A 68 8.13 -12.06 7.33
N ASP A 69 6.94 -12.41 6.85
CA ASP A 69 6.32 -11.84 5.64
C ASP A 69 5.09 -10.96 5.95
N ARG A 70 4.75 -10.80 7.25
CA ARG A 70 3.54 -10.08 7.66
C ARG A 70 3.63 -8.60 7.31
N ASP A 71 4.78 -7.98 7.54
CA ASP A 71 5.10 -6.60 7.15
C ASP A 71 4.81 -6.33 5.66
N THR A 72 5.27 -7.22 4.78
CA THR A 72 5.16 -7.06 3.34
C THR A 72 3.72 -7.27 2.90
N SER A 73 3.02 -8.22 3.54
CA SER A 73 1.61 -8.49 3.28
C SER A 73 0.72 -7.30 3.69
N LEU A 74 0.97 -6.71 4.86
CA LEU A 74 0.31 -5.49 5.32
C LEU A 74 0.55 -4.34 4.34
N HIS A 75 1.82 -4.10 3.97
CA HIS A 75 2.20 -3.01 3.08
C HIS A 75 1.53 -3.13 1.70
N ASN A 76 1.57 -4.31 1.09
CA ASN A 76 1.01 -4.54 -0.24
C ASN A 76 -0.52 -4.41 -0.24
N LEU A 77 -1.20 -5.02 0.74
CA LEU A 77 -2.65 -4.92 0.86
C LEU A 77 -3.09 -3.46 1.07
N ALA A 78 -2.40 -2.73 1.95
CA ALA A 78 -2.70 -1.31 2.20
C ALA A 78 -2.53 -0.44 0.93
N ARG A 79 -1.47 -0.71 0.15
CA ARG A 79 -1.23 -0.04 -1.12
C ARG A 79 -2.37 -0.29 -2.11
N ASP A 80 -2.80 -1.54 -2.25
CA ASP A 80 -3.81 -1.95 -3.23
C ASP A 80 -5.20 -1.40 -2.86
N LEU A 81 -5.55 -1.39 -1.57
CA LEU A 81 -6.74 -0.72 -1.06
C LEU A 81 -6.71 0.79 -1.32
N GLY A 82 -5.58 1.46 -1.06
CA GLY A 82 -5.42 2.88 -1.37
C GLY A 82 -5.54 3.19 -2.87
N MET A 83 -5.07 2.29 -3.74
CA MET A 83 -5.29 2.42 -5.20
C MET A 83 -6.76 2.29 -5.57
N ARG A 84 -7.48 1.32 -4.96
CA ARG A 84 -8.90 1.11 -5.24
C ARG A 84 -9.74 2.27 -4.74
N PHE A 85 -9.45 2.80 -3.54
CA PHE A 85 -10.07 4.01 -3.02
C PHE A 85 -9.92 5.18 -4.00
N ARG A 86 -8.72 5.48 -4.50
CA ARG A 86 -8.50 6.59 -5.45
C ARG A 86 -9.26 6.44 -6.76
N LYS A 87 -9.81 5.25 -7.05
CA LYS A 87 -10.51 4.94 -8.30
C LYS A 87 -12.02 4.80 -8.12
N GLN A 88 -12.47 4.27 -7.00
CA GLN A 88 -13.88 4.01 -6.71
C GLN A 88 -14.45 4.85 -5.56
N ALA A 89 -13.60 5.64 -4.88
CA ALA A 89 -13.95 6.45 -3.70
C ALA A 89 -14.59 5.67 -2.53
N ALA A 90 -14.28 4.37 -2.41
CA ALA A 90 -14.80 3.51 -1.34
C ALA A 90 -14.08 3.81 0.00
N MET A 91 -14.69 4.62 0.87
CA MET A 91 -14.09 5.03 2.16
C MET A 91 -13.65 3.86 3.04
N GLN A 92 -14.34 2.72 2.97
CA GLN A 92 -13.96 1.51 3.70
C GLN A 92 -12.54 1.03 3.33
N ASP A 93 -12.17 1.11 2.05
CA ASP A 93 -10.83 0.75 1.60
C ASP A 93 -9.79 1.72 2.14
N LEU A 94 -10.12 3.01 2.20
CA LEU A 94 -9.22 4.03 2.75
C LEU A 94 -8.97 3.79 4.24
N ASP A 95 -10.04 3.54 5.02
CA ASP A 95 -9.94 3.29 6.45
C ASP A 95 -9.15 2.00 6.74
N GLU A 96 -9.34 0.95 5.95
CA GLU A 96 -8.56 -0.29 6.05
C GLU A 96 -7.09 -0.05 5.68
N ALA A 97 -6.81 0.69 4.59
CA ALA A 97 -5.45 1.04 4.20
C ALA A 97 -4.70 1.83 5.28
N ILE A 98 -5.37 2.75 5.97
CA ILE A 98 -4.80 3.50 7.11
C ILE A 98 -4.40 2.53 8.23
N LYS A 99 -5.32 1.67 8.67
CA LYS A 99 -5.07 0.70 9.74
C LYS A 99 -3.92 -0.26 9.41
N LEU A 100 -3.85 -0.74 8.17
CA LEU A 100 -2.80 -1.65 7.73
C LEU A 100 -1.43 -0.97 7.67
N ASN A 101 -1.34 0.27 7.20
CA ASN A 101 -0.07 1.01 7.23
C ASN A 101 0.38 1.32 8.66
N GLN A 102 -0.55 1.64 9.58
CA GLN A 102 -0.24 1.82 10.99
C GLN A 102 0.32 0.52 11.60
N ALA A 103 -0.36 -0.61 11.39
CA ALA A 103 0.11 -1.92 11.84
C ALA A 103 1.49 -2.26 11.25
N ALA A 104 1.76 -1.94 9.97
CA ALA A 104 3.07 -2.15 9.37
C ALA A 104 4.18 -1.32 10.03
N LEU A 105 3.87 -0.10 10.51
CA LEU A 105 4.81 0.79 11.18
C LEU A 105 5.10 0.37 12.63
N GLU A 106 4.15 -0.33 13.28
CA GLU A 106 4.31 -0.90 14.61
C GLU A 106 5.23 -2.15 14.64
N LEU A 107 5.27 -2.93 13.55
CA LEU A 107 6.06 -4.16 13.47
C LEU A 107 7.57 -3.97 13.35
N GLY A 108 8.04 -2.78 12.94
CA GLY A 108 9.43 -2.58 12.53
C GLY A 108 10.17 -1.51 13.34
N PRO A 109 11.33 -1.84 13.97
CA PRO A 109 12.27 -0.82 14.42
C PRO A 109 12.73 0.07 13.24
N SER A 110 13.35 1.21 13.56
CA SER A 110 14.01 2.08 12.59
C SER A 110 15.00 1.29 11.72
N GLY A 111 14.65 1.00 10.47
CA GLY A 111 15.49 0.25 9.52
C GLY A 111 14.76 -0.77 8.63
N HIS A 112 13.47 -1.04 8.85
CA HIS A 112 12.72 -1.99 8.03
C HIS A 112 12.57 -1.53 6.56
N PRO A 113 12.80 -2.39 5.53
CA PRO A 113 12.84 -2.00 4.11
C PRO A 113 11.59 -1.23 3.63
N HIS A 114 10.42 -1.61 4.13
CA HIS A 114 9.15 -1.01 3.74
C HIS A 114 8.70 0.17 4.62
N ARG A 115 9.52 0.61 5.59
CA ARG A 115 9.13 1.68 6.53
C ARG A 115 8.88 3.00 5.81
N SER A 116 9.80 3.46 4.95
CA SER A 116 9.65 4.72 4.22
C SER A 116 8.41 4.69 3.30
N SER A 117 8.15 3.55 2.66
CA SER A 117 6.99 3.35 1.79
C SER A 117 5.67 3.28 2.57
N SER A 118 5.66 2.70 3.78
CA SER A 118 4.47 2.67 4.64
C SER A 118 4.16 4.05 5.22
N LEU A 119 5.18 4.82 5.62
CA LEU A 119 5.02 6.23 6.02
C LEU A 119 4.43 7.07 4.87
N ARG A 120 4.98 6.93 3.66
CA ARG A 120 4.46 7.63 2.47
C ARG A 120 3.02 7.23 2.16
N ASN A 121 2.71 5.94 2.17
CA ASN A 121 1.36 5.45 1.87
C ASN A 121 0.34 5.93 2.92
N LEU A 122 0.71 5.93 4.20
CA LEU A 122 -0.15 6.48 5.25
C LEU A 122 -0.37 7.98 5.07
N ALA A 123 0.67 8.75 4.75
CA ALA A 123 0.56 10.17 4.44
C ALA A 123 -0.38 10.43 3.24
N LEU A 124 -0.30 9.61 2.19
CA LEU A 124 -1.22 9.67 1.07
C LEU A 124 -2.65 9.40 1.48
N CYS A 125 -2.90 8.33 2.26
CA CYS A 125 -4.25 7.97 2.70
C CYS A 125 -4.88 9.06 3.58
N LEU A 126 -4.10 9.66 4.49
CA LEU A 126 -4.59 10.73 5.36
C LEU A 126 -4.85 12.03 4.59
N SER A 127 -4.01 12.35 3.60
CA SER A 127 -4.27 13.44 2.66
C SER A 127 -5.56 13.22 1.88
N ASP A 128 -5.74 12.01 1.35
CA ASP A 128 -6.93 11.63 0.59
C ASP A 128 -8.20 11.69 1.48
N LYS A 129 -8.07 11.32 2.77
CA LYS A 129 -9.14 11.44 3.77
C LYS A 129 -9.47 12.90 4.08
N TYR A 130 -8.45 13.75 4.23
CA TYR A 130 -8.63 15.19 4.38
C TYR A 130 -9.38 15.79 3.18
N GLU A 131 -9.02 15.42 1.94
CA GLU A 131 -9.71 15.90 0.74
C GLU A 131 -11.20 15.50 0.72
N LYS A 132 -11.58 14.40 1.37
CA LYS A 132 -12.98 13.96 1.49
C LYS A 132 -13.74 14.56 2.67
N GLN A 133 -13.07 14.78 3.80
CA GLN A 133 -13.73 15.09 5.08
C GLN A 133 -13.39 16.47 5.64
N GLY A 134 -12.33 17.12 5.16
CA GLY A 134 -11.89 18.44 5.61
C GLY A 134 -11.27 18.47 7.03
N VAL A 135 -10.98 17.31 7.62
CA VAL A 135 -10.44 17.21 8.99
C VAL A 135 -8.96 17.60 9.00
N ILE A 136 -8.66 18.81 9.47
CA ILE A 136 -7.30 19.39 9.36
C ILE A 136 -6.21 18.53 10.04
N THR A 137 -6.54 17.84 11.13
CA THR A 137 -5.60 16.96 11.83
C THR A 137 -5.11 15.79 10.96
N ASP A 138 -5.93 15.30 10.02
CA ASP A 138 -5.50 14.28 9.06
C ASP A 138 -4.44 14.85 8.10
N LEU A 139 -4.59 16.12 7.66
CA LEU A 139 -3.61 16.79 6.80
C LEU A 139 -2.29 17.08 7.55
N GLU A 140 -2.36 17.53 8.80
CA GLU A 140 -1.18 17.78 9.63
C GLU A 140 -0.37 16.50 9.84
N GLU A 141 -1.05 15.40 10.14
CA GLU A 141 -0.42 14.10 10.29
C GLU A 141 0.16 13.61 8.95
N ALA A 142 -0.54 13.81 7.83
CA ALA A 142 -0.02 13.51 6.50
C ALA A 142 1.29 14.26 6.19
N ILE A 143 1.40 15.54 6.58
CA ILE A 143 2.63 16.34 6.42
C ILE A 143 3.75 15.78 7.31
N ARG A 144 3.45 15.48 8.58
CA ARG A 144 4.42 14.92 9.53
C ARG A 144 5.00 13.61 9.02
N LEU A 145 4.15 12.70 8.57
CA LEU A 145 4.55 11.41 8.01
C LEU A 145 5.29 11.54 6.68
N GLY A 146 4.87 12.49 5.82
CA GLY A 146 5.57 12.78 4.57
C GLY A 146 7.01 13.26 4.79
N ARG A 147 7.25 14.09 5.81
CA ARG A 147 8.61 14.48 6.22
C ARG A 147 9.43 13.29 6.72
N ALA A 148 8.86 12.47 7.61
CA ALA A 148 9.53 11.27 8.10
C ALA A 148 9.86 10.27 6.97
N ALA A 149 9.00 10.12 5.97
CA ALA A 149 9.27 9.30 4.79
C ALA A 149 10.43 9.86 3.95
N LEU A 150 10.54 11.19 3.82
CA LEU A 150 11.59 11.86 3.07
C LEU A 150 12.95 11.77 3.76
N GLU A 151 12.99 11.84 5.09
CA GLU A 151 14.21 11.66 5.89
C GLU A 151 14.84 10.27 5.66
N LEU A 152 14.01 9.24 5.45
CA LEU A 152 14.47 7.87 5.17
C LEU A 152 14.84 7.61 3.71
N ARG A 153 14.73 8.60 2.82
CA ARG A 153 14.96 8.45 1.37
C ARG A 153 16.05 9.44 0.92
N PRO A 154 17.35 9.10 0.98
CA PRO A 154 18.43 10.02 0.59
C PRO A 154 18.30 10.45 -0.89
N PRO A 155 19.02 11.50 -1.35
CA PRO A 155 18.92 12.05 -2.70
C PRO A 155 18.96 11.03 -3.86
N VAL A 156 19.73 9.95 -3.69
CA VAL A 156 19.90 8.88 -4.69
C VAL A 156 18.81 7.79 -4.64
N HIS A 157 17.88 7.87 -3.69
CA HIS A 157 16.82 6.87 -3.54
C HIS A 157 15.77 7.02 -4.66
N SER A 158 15.43 5.93 -5.32
CA SER A 158 14.51 5.90 -6.48
C SER A 158 13.18 6.59 -6.23
N ASP A 159 12.60 6.35 -5.05
CA ASP A 159 11.25 6.86 -4.70
C ASP A 159 11.27 8.22 -3.98
N ARG A 160 12.40 8.95 -3.96
CA ARG A 160 12.48 10.22 -3.23
C ARG A 160 11.59 11.29 -3.86
N ASP A 161 11.52 11.32 -5.18
CA ASP A 161 10.68 12.22 -5.97
C ASP A 161 9.20 12.09 -5.60
N GLU A 162 8.69 10.86 -5.45
CA GLU A 162 7.30 10.62 -5.03
C GLU A 162 7.02 11.21 -3.64
N SER A 163 7.95 11.05 -2.69
CA SER A 163 7.80 11.64 -1.35
C SER A 163 7.78 13.16 -1.39
N LEU A 164 8.62 13.77 -2.23
CA LEU A 164 8.67 15.22 -2.42
C LEU A 164 7.37 15.76 -3.01
N ILE A 165 6.86 15.13 -4.07
CA ILE A 165 5.60 15.51 -4.72
C ILE A 165 4.43 15.44 -3.73
N ASN A 166 4.35 14.36 -2.96
CA ASN A 166 3.28 14.17 -1.98
C ASN A 166 3.34 15.20 -0.84
N LEU A 167 4.54 15.46 -0.32
CA LEU A 167 4.73 16.47 0.73
C LEU A 167 4.41 17.88 0.21
N ALA A 168 4.84 18.21 -1.01
CA ALA A 168 4.52 19.49 -1.64
C ALA A 168 3.01 19.67 -1.85
N ARG A 169 2.29 18.61 -2.29
CA ARG A 169 0.83 18.60 -2.38
C ARG A 169 0.20 18.95 -1.03
N ASN A 170 0.61 18.28 0.03
CA ASN A 170 0.04 18.47 1.37
C ASN A 170 0.31 19.87 1.92
N LEU A 171 1.53 20.39 1.75
CA LEU A 171 1.89 21.75 2.16
C LEU A 171 1.10 22.80 1.39
N ARG A 172 0.87 22.60 0.08
CA ARG A 172 0.02 23.49 -0.72
C ARG A 172 -1.41 23.51 -0.21
N MET A 173 -2.00 22.35 0.09
CA MET A 173 -3.36 22.28 0.64
C MET A 173 -3.47 23.01 1.98
N ARG A 174 -2.45 22.88 2.85
CA ARG A 174 -2.43 23.59 4.13
C ARG A 174 -2.34 25.10 3.93
N PHE A 175 -1.43 25.56 3.08
CA PHE A 175 -1.30 26.98 2.76
C PHE A 175 -2.60 27.58 2.21
N GLN A 176 -3.29 26.87 1.30
CA GLN A 176 -4.59 27.30 0.77
C GLN A 176 -5.65 27.39 1.85
N LYS A 177 -5.65 26.47 2.81
CA LYS A 177 -6.61 26.46 3.93
C LYS A 177 -6.35 27.57 4.96
N GLU A 178 -5.09 27.93 5.17
CA GLU A 178 -4.67 29.01 6.07
C GLU A 178 -4.84 30.40 5.44
N SER A 179 -4.82 30.49 4.11
CA SER A 179 -4.87 31.75 3.35
C SER A 179 -6.27 32.16 2.87
N GLY A 180 -7.30 31.35 3.14
CA GLY A 180 -8.69 31.62 2.75
C GLY A 180 -9.60 31.70 3.96
#